data_AF-A0A127ENS4-F1
#
_entry.id   AF-A0A127ENS4-F1
#
_cell.length_a   1.000
_cell.length_b   1.000
_cell.length_c   1.000
_cell.angle_alpha   90.00
_cell.angle_beta   90.00
_cell.angle_gamma   90.00
#
_symmetry.space_group_name_H-M   'P 1'
#
loop_
_entity.id
_entity.type
_entity.pdbx_description
1 polymer ?
#
loop_
_entity_poly.entity_id
_entity_poly.type
_entity_poly.pdbx_seq_one_letter_code
_entity_poly.pdbx_strand_id
1 'polypeptide(L)'
;MIARKWYAALAAAVMISEAAIAVHAQEVPFEGELLLDARPMPGSKRIPNMDVAANGTIALEMWCNRVEGQVVVAGDTLTVITGQPTERDCSPDRARADAELIEALNAVTNWRRQGDSVLLIGPKTLRFKVPTN
;
A
#
# COMPACT_ATOMS: atom_id res chain seq x y z
N MET A 1 -31.08 71.86 -13.29
CA MET A 1 -31.46 70.82 -12.31
C MET A 1 -31.37 69.46 -13.03
N ILE A 2 -30.17 68.97 -13.37
CA ILE A 2 -29.23 68.11 -12.60
C ILE A 2 -29.88 66.88 -11.93
N ALA A 3 -29.47 65.72 -12.49
CA ALA A 3 -29.32 64.38 -11.90
C ALA A 3 -30.54 63.47 -11.67
N ARG A 4 -30.78 62.69 -12.72
CA ARG A 4 -31.44 61.37 -12.82
C ARG A 4 -30.92 60.42 -11.73
N LYS A 5 -31.80 59.92 -10.86
CA LYS A 5 -31.47 58.98 -9.77
C LYS A 5 -31.20 57.58 -10.31
N TRP A 6 -30.03 57.07 -9.95
CA TRP A 6 -29.56 55.70 -10.18
C TRP A 6 -29.98 54.82 -8.98
N TYR A 7 -29.57 53.55 -9.04
CA TYR A 7 -29.63 52.48 -8.03
C TYR A 7 -30.83 51.54 -8.17
N ALA A 8 -30.69 50.23 -8.24
CA ALA A 8 -29.59 49.32 -8.60
C ALA A 8 -30.27 47.94 -8.66
N ALA A 9 -30.06 47.19 -9.73
CA ALA A 9 -30.52 45.81 -9.84
C ALA A 9 -29.74 44.92 -8.85
N LEU A 10 -30.42 44.25 -7.93
CA LEU A 10 -29.85 43.19 -7.09
C LEU A 10 -30.06 41.86 -7.80
N ALA A 11 -29.06 41.44 -8.58
CA ALA A 11 -28.92 40.07 -9.03
C ALA A 11 -28.17 39.29 -7.93
N ALA A 12 -28.88 38.42 -7.22
CA ALA A 12 -28.28 37.51 -6.25
C ALA A 12 -27.57 36.37 -7.02
N ALA A 13 -26.25 36.44 -7.11
CA ALA A 13 -25.44 35.34 -7.61
C ALA A 13 -25.27 34.29 -6.50
N VAL A 14 -25.94 33.15 -6.65
CA VAL A 14 -25.70 31.95 -5.84
C VAL A 14 -24.39 31.33 -6.31
N MET A 15 -23.30 31.60 -5.59
CA MET A 15 -22.01 30.94 -5.79
C MET A 15 -22.08 29.55 -5.13
N ILE A 16 -22.31 28.51 -5.92
CA ILE A 16 -22.18 27.13 -5.47
C ILE A 16 -20.67 26.85 -5.37
N SER A 17 -20.14 26.90 -4.15
CA SER A 17 -18.77 26.46 -3.87
C SER A 17 -18.75 24.93 -3.83
N GLU A 18 -18.39 24.31 -4.94
CA GLU A 18 -18.00 22.90 -4.98
C GLU A 18 -16.68 22.74 -4.20
N ALA A 19 -16.79 22.38 -2.93
CA ALA A 19 -15.65 21.89 -2.16
C ALA A 19 -15.27 20.52 -2.74
N ALA A 20 -14.42 20.51 -3.77
CA ALA A 20 -13.74 19.31 -4.20
C ALA A 20 -12.89 18.81 -3.02
N ILE A 21 -13.35 17.77 -2.34
CA ILE A 21 -12.53 17.04 -1.39
C ILE A 21 -11.42 16.42 -2.23
N ALA A 22 -10.23 17.02 -2.18
CA ALA A 22 -9.03 16.41 -2.71
C ALA A 22 -8.77 15.14 -1.90
N VAL A 23 -9.30 14.00 -2.37
CA VAL A 23 -8.80 12.70 -1.97
C VAL A 23 -7.36 12.68 -2.50
N HIS A 24 -6.39 12.97 -1.63
CA HIS A 24 -5.00 12.71 -1.94
C HIS A 24 -4.94 11.25 -2.37
N ALA A 25 -4.63 11.01 -3.65
CA ALA A 25 -4.28 9.69 -4.13
C ALA A 25 -3.08 9.26 -3.30
N GLN A 26 -3.32 8.46 -2.26
CA GLN A 26 -2.25 7.68 -1.67
C GLN A 26 -1.91 6.72 -2.79
N GLU A 27 -0.72 6.90 -3.37
CA GLU A 27 -0.18 5.99 -4.35
C GLU A 27 0.55 4.88 -3.60
N VAL A 28 0.36 3.64 -4.03
CA VAL A 28 1.22 2.54 -3.57
C VAL A 28 2.65 2.91 -3.95
N PRO A 29 3.63 2.74 -3.06
CA PRO A 29 5.02 3.01 -3.39
C PRO A 29 5.53 1.94 -4.37
N PHE A 30 5.14 2.10 -5.64
CA PHE A 30 5.78 1.42 -6.76
C PHE A 30 7.23 1.91 -6.87
N GLU A 31 8.10 1.08 -7.42
CA GLU A 31 9.54 1.35 -7.57
C GLU A 31 10.25 1.52 -6.22
N GLY A 32 9.96 0.65 -5.26
CA GLY A 32 10.55 0.73 -3.93
C GLY A 32 10.66 -0.61 -3.22
N GLU A 33 11.46 -0.61 -2.16
CA GLU A 33 11.56 -1.70 -1.18
C GLU A 33 10.58 -1.45 -0.03
N LEU A 34 9.95 -2.52 0.45
CA LEU A 34 9.06 -2.55 1.60
C LEU A 34 9.57 -3.56 2.61
N LEU A 35 9.83 -3.15 3.85
CA LEU A 35 10.29 -4.04 4.92
C LEU A 35 9.12 -4.44 5.81
N LEU A 36 8.89 -5.74 6.00
CA LEU A 36 7.83 -6.21 6.89
C LEU A 36 8.12 -5.74 8.33
N ASP A 37 7.14 -5.15 9.00
CA ASP A 37 7.23 -4.76 10.41
C ASP A 37 7.05 -5.99 11.30
N ALA A 38 8.05 -6.88 11.26
CA ALA A 38 8.12 -8.11 12.02
C ALA A 38 9.46 -8.23 12.71
N ARG A 39 9.50 -9.00 13.81
CA ARG A 39 10.75 -9.33 14.48
C ARG A 39 11.52 -10.38 13.64
N PRO A 40 12.86 -10.32 13.61
CA PRO A 40 13.65 -11.42 13.09
C PRO A 40 13.33 -12.73 13.81
N MET A 41 13.34 -13.84 13.07
CA MET A 41 13.18 -15.17 13.65
C MET A 41 14.47 -15.66 14.32
N PRO A 42 14.39 -16.54 15.35
CA PRO A 42 15.57 -17.13 15.97
C PRO A 42 16.56 -17.73 14.94
N GLY A 43 17.86 -17.49 15.19
CA GLY A 43 18.94 -17.94 14.31
C GLY A 43 19.07 -17.17 12.99
N SER A 44 18.39 -16.03 12.82
CA SER A 44 18.57 -15.14 11.67
C SER A 44 18.36 -13.67 12.07
N LYS A 45 19.07 -12.76 11.41
CA LYS A 45 18.78 -11.32 11.47
C LYS A 45 17.84 -10.85 10.36
N ARG A 46 17.49 -11.75 9.43
CA ARG A 46 16.66 -11.43 8.26
C ARG A 46 15.23 -11.10 8.70
N ILE A 47 14.73 -10.02 8.14
CA ILE A 47 13.33 -9.61 8.17
C ILE A 47 12.85 -9.65 6.71
N PRO A 48 11.62 -10.11 6.43
CA PRO A 48 11.12 -10.13 5.08
C PRO A 48 11.12 -8.75 4.42
N ASN A 49 11.55 -8.70 3.16
CA ASN A 49 11.48 -7.50 2.33
C ASN A 49 10.78 -7.80 1.01
N MET A 50 10.08 -6.81 0.48
CA MET A 50 9.36 -6.89 -0.77
C MET A 50 9.77 -5.74 -1.67
N ASP A 51 10.39 -6.06 -2.80
CA ASP A 51 10.60 -5.10 -3.86
C ASP A 51 9.35 -5.04 -4.74
N VAL A 52 8.88 -3.84 -5.06
CA VAL A 52 7.75 -3.60 -5.94
C VAL A 52 8.23 -2.82 -7.17
N ALA A 53 8.20 -3.43 -8.34
CA ALA A 53 8.57 -2.79 -9.59
C ALA A 53 7.46 -1.86 -10.12
N ALA A 54 7.81 -0.97 -11.06
CA ALA A 54 6.88 -0.01 -11.67
C ALA A 54 5.63 -0.65 -12.30
N ASN A 55 5.79 -1.87 -12.85
CA ASN A 55 4.72 -2.65 -13.46
C ASN A 55 3.89 -3.46 -12.45
N GLY A 56 4.15 -3.31 -11.15
CA GLY A 56 3.53 -4.07 -10.07
C GLY A 56 4.06 -5.49 -9.90
N THR A 57 5.11 -5.91 -10.62
CA THR A 57 5.78 -7.17 -10.29
C THR A 57 6.43 -7.05 -8.91
N ILE A 58 6.25 -8.07 -8.07
CA ILE A 58 6.83 -8.10 -6.73
C ILE A 58 7.85 -9.23 -6.58
N ALA A 59 8.82 -8.97 -5.72
CA ALA A 59 9.86 -9.90 -5.32
C ALA A 59 9.95 -9.88 -3.79
N LEU A 60 9.46 -10.93 -3.14
CA LEU A 60 9.44 -11.05 -1.69
C LEU A 60 10.54 -12.02 -1.23
N GLU A 61 11.58 -11.52 -0.57
CA GLU A 61 12.46 -12.36 0.25
C GLU A 61 11.85 -12.50 1.65
N MET A 62 11.61 -13.72 2.08
CA MET A 62 11.05 -14.03 3.40
C MET A 62 12.16 -14.47 4.37
N TRP A 63 11.81 -15.18 5.44
CA TRP A 63 12.82 -15.64 6.40
C TRP A 63 13.70 -16.74 5.82
N CYS A 64 13.11 -17.64 5.03
CA CYS A 64 13.84 -18.70 4.35
C CYS A 64 13.76 -18.56 2.83
N ASN A 65 12.55 -18.57 2.25
CA ASN A 65 12.28 -18.63 0.83
C ASN A 65 12.12 -17.27 0.17
N ARG A 66 12.20 -17.25 -1.16
CA ARG A 66 11.80 -16.13 -2.01
C ARG A 66 10.52 -16.51 -2.75
N VAL A 67 9.64 -15.55 -3.00
CA VAL A 67 8.52 -15.72 -3.92
C VAL A 67 8.37 -14.49 -4.81
N GLU A 68 8.08 -14.71 -6.08
CA GLU A 68 7.72 -13.66 -7.03
C GLU A 68 6.20 -13.56 -7.16
N GLY A 69 5.70 -12.41 -7.57
CA GLY A 69 4.27 -12.21 -7.72
C GLY A 69 3.91 -10.94 -8.46
N GLN A 70 2.64 -10.59 -8.38
CA GLN A 70 2.09 -9.39 -8.97
C GLN A 70 1.19 -8.69 -7.95
N VAL A 71 1.29 -7.37 -7.88
CA VAL A 71 0.33 -6.50 -7.22
C VAL A 71 -0.47 -5.72 -8.25
N VAL A 72 -1.78 -5.62 -8.01
CA VAL A 72 -2.70 -4.81 -8.80
C VAL A 72 -3.44 -3.88 -7.84
N VAL A 73 -3.49 -2.59 -8.20
CA VAL A 73 -4.03 -1.53 -7.35
C VAL A 73 -5.12 -0.78 -8.09
N ALA A 74 -6.27 -0.61 -7.45
CA ALA A 74 -7.39 0.19 -7.95
C ALA A 74 -7.99 1.00 -6.79
N GLY A 75 -7.61 2.27 -6.68
CA GLY A 75 -7.96 3.09 -5.52
C GLY A 75 -7.35 2.52 -4.25
N ASP A 76 -8.18 2.23 -3.25
CA ASP A 76 -7.77 1.59 -1.98
C ASP A 76 -7.87 0.05 -2.02
N THR A 77 -8.28 -0.53 -3.15
CA THR A 77 -8.29 -1.97 -3.38
C THR A 77 -6.92 -2.41 -3.86
N LEU A 78 -6.39 -3.48 -3.26
CA LEU A 78 -5.11 -4.07 -3.63
C LEU A 78 -5.24 -5.59 -3.64
N THR A 79 -4.80 -6.19 -4.73
CA THR A 79 -4.75 -7.64 -4.90
C THR A 79 -3.31 -8.06 -5.07
N VAL A 80 -2.88 -9.06 -4.30
CA VAL A 80 -1.57 -9.70 -4.44
C VAL A 80 -1.77 -11.12 -4.95
N ILE A 81 -1.00 -11.50 -5.94
CA ILE A 81 -0.94 -12.87 -6.47
C ILE A 81 0.50 -13.33 -6.38
N THR A 82 0.78 -14.29 -5.49
CA THR A 82 2.11 -14.90 -5.40
C THR A 82 2.23 -16.14 -6.29
N GLY A 83 3.39 -16.34 -6.90
CA GLY A 83 3.77 -17.58 -7.56
C GLY A 83 4.18 -18.66 -6.56
N GLN A 84 4.95 -19.63 -7.06
CA GLN A 84 5.52 -20.68 -6.21
C GLN A 84 6.75 -20.13 -5.47
N PRO A 85 6.86 -20.34 -4.14
CA PRO A 85 8.07 -20.01 -3.42
C PRO A 85 9.23 -20.92 -3.84
N THR A 86 10.46 -20.45 -3.69
CA THR A 86 11.65 -21.30 -3.80
C THR A 86 11.60 -22.45 -2.79
N GLU A 87 12.30 -23.54 -3.07
CA GLU A 87 12.39 -24.70 -2.17
C GLU A 87 13.78 -24.75 -1.50
N ARG A 88 14.05 -23.82 -0.57
CA ARG A 88 15.29 -23.83 0.23
C ARG A 88 15.13 -24.79 1.42
N ASP A 89 16.25 -25.30 1.93
CA ASP A 89 16.26 -26.14 3.14
C ASP A 89 16.01 -25.26 4.39
N CYS A 90 14.76 -25.25 4.84
CA CYS A 90 14.28 -24.38 5.91
C CYS A 90 14.07 -25.16 7.20
N SER A 91 14.35 -24.53 8.35
CA SER A 91 13.83 -25.06 9.61
C SER A 91 12.29 -25.07 9.57
N PRO A 92 11.62 -26.02 10.25
CA PRO A 92 10.15 -26.13 10.21
C PRO A 92 9.43 -24.84 10.60
N ASP A 93 9.97 -24.09 11.57
CA ASP A 93 9.38 -22.82 12.00
C ASP A 93 9.44 -21.74 10.90
N ARG A 94 10.54 -21.66 10.14
CA ARG A 94 10.67 -20.66 9.06
C ARG A 94 9.78 -21.02 7.89
N ALA A 95 9.71 -22.29 7.52
CA ALA A 95 8.81 -22.76 6.47
C ALA A 95 7.34 -22.42 6.80
N ARG A 96 6.93 -22.61 8.06
CA ARG A 96 5.59 -22.24 8.52
C ARG A 96 5.36 -20.74 8.47
N ALA A 97 6.30 -19.93 8.95
CA ALA A 97 6.18 -18.47 8.92
C ALA A 97 6.13 -17.90 7.49
N ASP A 98 6.93 -18.44 6.57
CA ASP A 98 6.91 -18.09 5.14
C ASP A 98 5.55 -18.43 4.52
N ALA A 99 5.00 -19.62 4.80
CA ALA A 99 3.68 -20.04 4.31
C ALA A 99 2.55 -19.15 4.85
N GLU A 100 2.55 -18.83 6.14
CA GLU A 100 1.57 -17.92 6.76
C GLU A 100 1.65 -16.50 6.18
N LEU A 101 2.84 -16.03 5.82
CA LEU A 101 3.03 -14.73 5.17
C LEU A 101 2.45 -14.72 3.75
N ILE A 102 2.70 -15.77 2.96
CA ILE A 102 2.14 -15.93 1.63
C ILE A 102 0.60 -15.99 1.69
N GLU A 103 0.05 -16.77 2.61
CA GLU A 103 -1.41 -16.86 2.81
C GLU A 103 -2.00 -15.48 3.15
N ALA A 104 -1.39 -14.77 4.10
CA ALA A 104 -1.85 -13.43 4.47
C ALA A 104 -1.77 -12.43 3.31
N LEU A 105 -0.71 -12.49 2.50
CA LEU A 105 -0.55 -11.63 1.31
C LEU A 105 -1.62 -11.89 0.26
N ASN A 106 -1.88 -13.15 -0.09
CA ASN A 106 -2.89 -13.51 -1.08
C ASN A 106 -4.32 -13.20 -0.61
N ALA A 107 -4.54 -13.02 0.70
CA ALA A 107 -5.82 -12.64 1.28
C ALA A 107 -6.02 -11.13 1.44
N VAL A 108 -5.06 -10.30 0.98
CA VAL A 108 -5.19 -8.84 1.01
C VAL A 108 -6.27 -8.39 0.03
N THR A 109 -7.11 -7.46 0.49
CA THR A 109 -8.17 -6.85 -0.32
C THR A 109 -8.01 -5.34 -0.43
N ASN A 110 -7.45 -4.70 0.60
CA ASN A 110 -7.34 -3.26 0.68
C ASN A 110 -5.95 -2.86 1.13
N TRP A 111 -5.64 -1.59 0.96
CA TRP A 111 -4.38 -1.04 1.44
C TRP A 111 -4.55 0.41 1.91
N ARG A 112 -3.59 0.89 2.68
CA ARG A 112 -3.54 2.28 3.13
C ARG A 112 -2.10 2.70 3.40
N ARG A 113 -1.77 3.94 3.08
CA ARG A 113 -0.52 4.54 3.55
C ARG A 113 -0.71 5.25 4.90
N GLN A 114 0.20 5.02 5.83
CA GLN A 114 0.27 5.65 7.15
C GLN A 114 1.70 6.14 7.42
N GLY A 115 1.99 7.39 7.05
CA GLY A 115 3.32 7.97 7.20
C GLY A 115 4.37 7.20 6.39
N ASP A 116 5.34 6.63 7.09
CA ASP A 116 6.42 5.79 6.55
C ASP A 116 6.02 4.32 6.37
N SER A 117 4.76 3.97 6.63
CA SER A 117 4.28 2.59 6.58
C SER A 117 3.17 2.40 5.57
N VAL A 118 3.13 1.23 4.96
CA VAL A 118 2.02 0.72 4.13
C VAL A 118 1.33 -0.39 4.91
N LEU A 119 0.01 -0.29 5.04
CA LEU A 119 -0.82 -1.35 5.56
C LEU A 119 -1.46 -2.10 4.40
N LEU A 120 -1.22 -3.40 4.33
CA LEU A 120 -1.97 -4.33 3.49
C LEU A 120 -3.01 -5.00 4.36
N ILE A 121 -4.27 -4.81 4.02
CA ILE A 121 -5.43 -5.12 4.86
C ILE A 121 -6.16 -6.32 4.26
N GLY A 122 -6.31 -7.35 5.09
CA GLY A 122 -7.07 -8.57 4.84
C GLY A 122 -7.46 -9.19 6.17
N PRO A 123 -7.68 -10.51 6.27
CA PRO A 123 -7.93 -11.19 7.55
C PRO A 123 -6.81 -10.94 8.58
N LYS A 124 -5.57 -10.80 8.12
CA LYS A 124 -4.40 -10.37 8.89
C LYS A 124 -3.81 -9.12 8.24
N THR A 125 -3.81 -8.01 8.97
CA THR A 125 -3.15 -6.79 8.47
C THR A 125 -1.64 -6.96 8.50
N LEU A 126 -1.00 -6.82 7.35
CA LEU A 126 0.45 -6.77 7.22
C LEU A 126 0.89 -5.31 7.17
N ARG A 127 1.82 -4.93 8.05
CA ARG A 127 2.43 -3.60 8.03
C ARG A 127 3.81 -3.72 7.42
N PHE A 128 4.08 -2.91 6.40
CA PHE A 128 5.40 -2.74 5.82
C PHE A 128 5.89 -1.32 6.07
N LYS A 129 7.19 -1.15 6.33
CA LYS A 129 7.87 0.14 6.39
C LYS A 129 8.51 0.44 5.04
N VAL A 130 8.40 1.69 4.61
CA VAL A 130 9.12 2.25 3.48
C VAL A 130 10.45 2.75 4.02
N PRO A 131 11.60 2.16 3.63
CA PRO A 131 12.90 2.65 4.06
C PRO A 131 13.10 4.10 3.63
N THR A 132 13.50 4.95 4.58
CA THR A 132 13.95 6.32 4.28
C THR A 132 15.47 6.29 4.11
N ASN A 133 15.96 6.63 2.91
CA ASN A 133 17.38 6.94 2.70
C ASN A 133 17.77 8.26 3.35
#